data_AF-A0A8J3NQT8-F1
#
_entry.id   AF-A0A8J3NQT8-F1
#
_cell.length_a   1.000
_cell.length_b   1.000
_cell.length_c   1.000
_cell.angle_alpha   90.00
_cell.angle_beta   90.00
_cell.angle_gamma   90.00
#
_symmetry.space_group_name_H-M   'P 1'
#
loop_
_entity.id
_entity.type
_entity.pdbx_description
1 polymer ?
#
loop_
_entity_poly.entity_id
_entity_poly.type
_entity_poly.pdbx_seq_one_letter_code
_entity_poly.pdbx_strand_id
1 'polypeptide(L)'
;MRKAYPQLGRKWLAASASAFVMSVAVLLAPTSPASAAIDPAAAVGQKRDQLLALVQAGASDTTIQSRLGLVKVSQPSSGGIEPMSSQGDATVSTPTIYYDTQAKYYYASASFSWNNQQTKADGSGGNVGGYDGFAIRFNKDITNMGTGASFCPGNWGGATPYPGTKPGCVVVQPEDNDDFGSSYKYQDKLNQAYCGGTDYPSCWIYIGAKGTIVHSFKKSWAGCLQVYSKYGHTWSSTQISGINVSNGSISFDFSSSSYRWDISSSNSGKLGC
;
A
#
# COMPACT_ATOMS: atom_id res chain seq x y z
N MET A 1 57.70 6.82 3.65
CA MET A 1 57.80 5.35 3.80
C MET A 1 57.33 4.71 2.51
N ARG A 2 58.24 4.10 1.74
CA ARG A 2 57.95 3.43 0.45
C ARG A 2 57.59 1.97 0.74
N LYS A 3 56.42 1.49 0.30
CA LYS A 3 56.05 0.07 0.34
C LYS A 3 56.28 -0.57 -1.03
N ALA A 4 57.05 -1.65 -1.02
CA ALA A 4 57.45 -2.45 -2.16
C ALA A 4 56.37 -3.44 -2.58
N TYR A 5 56.26 -3.70 -3.89
CA TYR A 5 55.47 -4.77 -4.49
C TYR A 5 56.31 -6.06 -4.59
N PRO A 6 55.76 -7.24 -4.26
CA PRO A 6 56.36 -8.52 -4.63
C PRO A 6 55.83 -9.08 -5.95
N GLN A 7 56.72 -9.86 -6.57
CA GLN A 7 56.78 -10.35 -7.93
C GLN A 7 55.86 -11.54 -8.24
N LEU A 8 55.61 -11.70 -9.53
CA LEU A 8 54.86 -12.74 -10.23
C LEU A 8 55.47 -14.13 -10.06
N GLY A 9 54.62 -15.11 -9.74
CA GLY A 9 54.94 -16.54 -9.85
C GLY A 9 54.11 -17.20 -10.96
N ARG A 10 54.75 -17.51 -12.10
CA ARG A 10 54.19 -18.35 -13.16
C ARG A 10 54.15 -19.82 -12.70
N LYS A 11 52.98 -20.46 -12.73
CA LYS A 11 52.87 -21.92 -12.67
C LYS A 11 52.36 -22.48 -13.99
N TRP A 12 52.99 -23.59 -14.37
CA TRP A 12 52.92 -24.30 -15.63
C TRP A 12 51.60 -25.04 -15.84
N LEU A 13 51.19 -25.11 -17.11
CA LEU A 13 50.10 -25.89 -17.66
C LEU A 13 50.39 -27.41 -17.56
N ALA A 14 49.42 -28.18 -17.09
CA ALA A 14 49.31 -29.60 -17.37
C ALA A 14 48.09 -29.82 -18.28
N ALA A 15 48.33 -30.39 -19.46
CA ALA A 15 47.31 -30.72 -20.44
C ALA A 15 46.62 -32.04 -20.05
N SER A 16 45.30 -32.00 -19.90
CA SER A 16 44.45 -33.17 -19.70
C SER A 16 43.73 -33.48 -21.00
N ALA A 17 43.90 -34.69 -21.53
CA ALA A 17 43.23 -35.17 -22.74
C ALA A 17 41.71 -35.29 -22.50
N SER A 18 40.92 -34.58 -23.30
CA SER A 18 39.47 -34.74 -23.34
C SER A 18 39.09 -35.86 -24.31
N ALA A 19 38.43 -36.90 -23.80
CA ALA A 19 37.75 -37.90 -24.60
C ALA A 19 36.52 -37.28 -25.29
N PHE A 20 36.46 -37.40 -26.61
CA PHE A 20 35.34 -36.92 -27.43
C PHE A 20 34.23 -37.98 -27.41
N VAL A 21 33.17 -37.74 -26.64
CA VAL A 21 31.94 -38.57 -26.68
C VAL A 21 31.00 -37.94 -27.70
N MET A 22 30.76 -38.65 -28.81
CA MET A 22 29.78 -38.27 -29.83
C MET A 22 28.36 -38.53 -29.27
N SER A 23 27.73 -37.48 -28.74
CA SER A 23 26.31 -37.52 -28.38
C SER A 23 25.46 -37.38 -29.65
N VAL A 24 24.73 -38.43 -30.00
CA VAL A 24 23.67 -38.38 -31.02
C VAL A 24 22.54 -37.51 -30.48
N ALA A 25 22.43 -36.28 -30.99
CA ALA A 25 21.32 -35.40 -30.67
C ALA A 25 20.05 -35.88 -31.41
N VAL A 26 19.16 -36.54 -30.67
CA VAL A 26 17.77 -36.73 -31.10
C VAL A 26 17.11 -35.36 -31.06
N LEU A 27 16.84 -34.76 -32.23
CA LEU A 27 15.99 -33.57 -32.33
C LEU A 27 14.56 -33.96 -31.94
N LEU A 28 14.20 -33.76 -30.67
CA LEU A 28 12.81 -33.68 -30.27
C LEU A 28 12.29 -32.31 -30.72
N ALA A 29 11.23 -32.30 -31.52
CA ALA A 29 10.55 -31.09 -31.92
C ALA A 29 10.14 -30.29 -30.66
N PRO A 30 10.33 -28.95 -30.64
CA PRO A 30 9.93 -28.14 -29.51
C PRO A 30 8.42 -28.23 -29.35
N THR A 31 7.98 -28.96 -28.32
CA THR A 31 6.59 -28.90 -27.87
C THR A 31 6.35 -27.47 -27.40
N SER A 32 5.51 -26.74 -28.11
CA SER A 32 5.04 -25.42 -27.68
C SER A 32 4.67 -25.48 -26.19
N PRO A 33 5.20 -24.59 -25.33
CA PRO A 33 4.86 -24.62 -23.93
C PRO A 33 3.34 -24.48 -23.82
N ALA A 34 2.70 -25.46 -23.21
CA ALA A 34 1.30 -25.39 -22.87
C ALA A 34 1.08 -24.07 -22.12
N SER A 35 0.17 -23.23 -22.62
CA SER A 35 -0.24 -22.01 -21.94
C SER A 35 -0.72 -22.41 -20.54
N ALA A 36 0.12 -22.25 -19.53
CA ALA A 36 -0.24 -22.50 -18.16
C ALA A 36 -1.44 -21.62 -17.84
N ALA A 37 -2.58 -22.24 -17.53
CA ALA A 37 -3.76 -21.51 -17.09
C ALA A 37 -3.35 -20.66 -15.88
N ILE A 38 -3.51 -19.34 -15.99
CA ILE A 38 -3.21 -18.43 -14.88
C ILE A 38 -4.16 -18.79 -13.74
N ASP A 39 -3.61 -19.04 -12.56
CA ASP A 39 -4.37 -19.26 -11.33
C ASP A 39 -5.32 -18.05 -11.11
N PRO A 40 -6.64 -18.25 -11.03
CA PRO A 40 -7.61 -17.20 -10.78
C PRO A 40 -7.26 -16.34 -9.55
N ALA A 41 -6.67 -16.92 -8.50
CA ALA A 41 -6.26 -16.16 -7.31
C ALA A 41 -5.11 -15.18 -7.61
N ALA A 42 -4.13 -15.61 -8.40
CA ALA A 42 -3.02 -14.75 -8.82
C ALA A 42 -3.50 -13.58 -9.70
N ALA A 43 -4.48 -13.83 -10.57
CA ALA A 43 -5.08 -12.77 -11.40
C ALA A 43 -5.82 -11.71 -10.57
N VAL A 44 -6.53 -12.13 -9.51
CA VAL A 44 -7.19 -11.20 -8.57
C VAL A 44 -6.15 -10.36 -7.82
N GLY A 45 -5.08 -10.98 -7.33
CA GLY A 45 -3.97 -10.28 -6.68
C GLY A 45 -3.30 -9.24 -7.58
N GLN A 46 -2.98 -9.60 -8.82
CA GLN A 46 -2.39 -8.68 -9.79
C GLN A 46 -3.31 -7.47 -10.06
N LYS A 47 -4.61 -7.72 -10.25
CA LYS A 47 -5.57 -6.65 -10.51
C LYS A 47 -5.77 -5.74 -9.30
N ARG A 48 -5.76 -6.29 -8.08
CA ARG A 48 -5.77 -5.53 -6.82
C ARG A 48 -4.57 -4.58 -6.75
N ASP A 49 -3.36 -5.07 -7.06
CA ASP A 49 -2.14 -4.27 -6.97
C ASP A 49 -2.10 -3.17 -8.05
N GLN A 50 -2.62 -3.47 -9.25
CA GLN A 50 -2.80 -2.45 -10.29
C GLN A 50 -3.85 -1.40 -9.92
N LEU A 51 -4.95 -1.81 -9.29
CA LEU A 51 -5.97 -0.87 -8.78
C LEU A 51 -5.37 0.02 -7.68
N LEU A 52 -4.60 -0.56 -6.76
CA LEU A 52 -3.89 0.17 -5.71
C LEU A 52 -3.03 1.30 -6.29
N ALA A 53 -2.21 0.97 -7.30
CA ALA A 53 -1.36 1.96 -7.99
C ALA A 53 -2.17 3.04 -8.71
N LEU A 54 -3.28 2.68 -9.38
CA LEU A 54 -4.13 3.65 -10.08
C LEU A 54 -4.86 4.60 -9.12
N VAL A 55 -5.41 4.09 -8.02
CA VAL A 55 -6.09 4.91 -7.00
C VAL A 55 -5.09 5.87 -6.35
N GLN A 56 -3.87 5.41 -6.04
CA GLN A 56 -2.81 6.27 -5.50
C GLN A 56 -2.39 7.38 -6.46
N ALA A 57 -2.36 7.09 -7.77
CA ALA A 57 -2.09 8.07 -8.80
C ALA A 57 -3.27 9.03 -9.05
N GLY A 58 -4.41 8.86 -8.37
CA GLY A 58 -5.61 9.66 -8.59
C GLY A 58 -6.31 9.38 -9.91
N ALA A 59 -6.18 8.16 -10.44
CA ALA A 59 -6.85 7.77 -11.67
C ALA A 59 -8.38 7.89 -11.54
N SER A 60 -9.04 8.37 -12.59
CA SER A 60 -10.51 8.44 -12.64
C SER A 60 -11.14 7.04 -12.75
N ASP A 61 -12.41 6.92 -12.36
CA ASP A 61 -13.19 5.68 -12.49
C ASP A 61 -13.19 5.16 -13.94
N THR A 62 -13.28 6.05 -14.94
CA THR A 62 -13.19 5.70 -16.38
C THR A 62 -11.81 5.15 -16.75
N THR A 63 -10.74 5.67 -16.15
CA THR A 63 -9.38 5.15 -16.36
C THR A 63 -9.22 3.77 -15.73
N ILE A 64 -9.77 3.57 -14.52
CA ILE A 64 -9.78 2.28 -13.84
C ILE A 64 -10.56 1.25 -14.64
N GLN A 65 -11.75 1.61 -15.14
CA GLN A 65 -12.56 0.73 -15.98
C GLN A 65 -11.85 0.36 -17.29
N SER A 66 -11.28 1.33 -18.01
CA SER A 66 -10.62 1.06 -19.28
C SER A 66 -9.35 0.23 -19.15
N ARG A 67 -8.57 0.41 -18.06
CA ARG A 67 -7.33 -0.33 -17.84
C ARG A 67 -7.52 -1.70 -17.21
N LEU A 68 -8.47 -1.84 -16.28
CA LEU A 68 -8.61 -3.06 -15.45
C LEU A 68 -9.92 -3.82 -15.67
N GLY A 69 -10.86 -3.24 -16.42
CA GLY A 69 -12.22 -3.79 -16.57
C GLY A 69 -13.06 -3.68 -15.30
N LEU A 70 -12.66 -2.82 -14.36
CA LEU A 70 -13.33 -2.64 -13.07
C LEU A 70 -14.37 -1.53 -13.15
N VAL A 71 -15.64 -1.86 -12.89
CA VAL A 71 -16.75 -0.91 -12.91
C VAL A 71 -17.05 -0.46 -11.50
N LYS A 72 -17.10 0.85 -11.26
CA LYS A 72 -17.50 1.39 -9.96
C LYS A 72 -18.96 1.04 -9.66
N VAL A 73 -19.20 0.52 -8.47
CA VAL A 73 -20.56 0.23 -7.97
C VAL A 73 -21.19 1.54 -7.52
N SER A 74 -22.36 1.86 -8.10
CA SER A 74 -23.15 3.03 -7.70
C SER A 74 -23.52 2.93 -6.22
N GLN A 75 -23.37 4.05 -5.51
CA GLN A 75 -23.57 4.14 -4.07
C GLN A 75 -24.93 4.79 -3.81
N PRO A 76 -25.88 4.12 -3.14
CA PRO A 76 -27.17 4.73 -2.81
C PRO A 76 -26.97 5.95 -1.90
N SER A 77 -27.70 7.03 -2.19
CA SER A 77 -27.55 8.35 -1.58
C SER A 77 -28.03 8.44 -0.13
N SER A 78 -28.71 7.42 0.41
CA SER A 78 -29.30 7.44 1.76
C SER A 78 -28.75 6.35 2.69
N GLY A 79 -28.58 6.67 3.98
CA GLY A 79 -28.46 5.70 5.08
C GLY A 79 -27.06 5.14 5.37
N GLY A 80 -26.03 5.98 5.40
CA GLY A 80 -24.76 5.60 6.05
C GLY A 80 -24.90 5.73 7.56
N ILE A 81 -24.28 4.83 8.34
CA ILE A 81 -23.94 5.18 9.72
C ILE A 81 -22.75 6.12 9.60
N GLU A 82 -22.96 7.41 9.88
CA GLU A 82 -21.90 8.41 10.02
C GLU A 82 -20.92 7.92 11.10
N PRO A 83 -19.63 7.73 10.79
CA PRO A 83 -18.68 7.38 11.83
C PRO A 83 -18.12 8.63 12.53
N MET A 84 -17.65 8.38 13.75
CA MET A 84 -17.59 9.33 14.87
C MET A 84 -16.34 10.22 14.92
N SER A 85 -15.99 10.99 13.90
CA SER A 85 -14.89 11.97 14.03
C SER A 85 -14.91 13.04 12.93
N SER A 86 -14.89 14.32 13.33
CA SER A 86 -14.87 15.51 12.46
C SER A 86 -13.61 16.37 12.65
N GLN A 87 -12.44 15.75 12.82
CA GLN A 87 -11.20 16.50 12.99
C GLN A 87 -10.46 16.72 11.66
N GLY A 88 -9.96 17.93 11.45
CA GLY A 88 -9.59 18.46 10.13
C GLY A 88 -8.15 18.20 9.67
N ASP A 89 -7.32 17.49 10.42
CA ASP A 89 -5.89 17.38 10.08
C ASP A 89 -5.58 16.35 8.99
N ALA A 90 -6.37 15.27 8.90
CA ALA A 90 -6.37 14.38 7.75
C ALA A 90 -7.80 14.05 7.30
N THR A 91 -7.96 13.70 6.03
CA THR A 91 -9.19 13.13 5.48
C THR A 91 -9.04 11.63 5.31
N VAL A 92 -10.13 10.90 5.54
CA VAL A 92 -10.28 9.50 5.14
C VAL A 92 -11.46 9.40 4.18
N SER A 93 -11.21 8.89 2.98
CA SER A 93 -12.23 8.79 1.94
C SER A 93 -13.30 7.77 2.31
N THR A 94 -14.55 8.04 1.96
CA THR A 94 -15.58 7.00 1.86
C THR A 94 -15.08 5.85 0.98
N PRO A 95 -15.11 4.59 1.45
CA PRO A 95 -14.64 3.47 0.64
C PRO A 95 -15.41 3.37 -0.69
N THR A 96 -14.68 3.21 -1.78
CA THR A 96 -15.25 2.98 -3.12
C THR A 96 -15.18 1.50 -3.47
N ILE A 97 -16.29 0.95 -3.95
CA ILE A 97 -16.40 -0.46 -4.36
C ILE A 97 -16.40 -0.54 -5.88
N TYR A 98 -15.54 -1.40 -6.43
CA TYR A 98 -15.49 -1.76 -7.84
C TYR A 98 -15.88 -3.22 -8.03
N TYR A 99 -16.44 -3.54 -9.19
CA TYR A 99 -16.82 -4.88 -9.60
C TYR A 99 -16.09 -5.29 -10.88
N ASP A 100 -15.50 -6.48 -10.85
CA ASP A 100 -14.93 -7.14 -12.02
C ASP A 100 -16.01 -7.97 -12.71
N THR A 101 -16.45 -7.50 -13.88
CA THR A 101 -17.54 -8.14 -14.63
C THR A 101 -17.14 -9.49 -15.22
N GLN A 102 -15.85 -9.75 -15.44
CA GLN A 102 -15.33 -10.99 -16.01
C GLN A 102 -15.12 -12.02 -14.92
N ALA A 103 -14.34 -11.66 -13.90
CA ALA A 103 -13.93 -12.59 -12.85
C ALA A 103 -14.96 -12.71 -11.71
N LYS A 104 -15.96 -11.82 -11.65
CA LYS A 104 -17.05 -11.81 -10.66
C LYS A 104 -16.55 -11.59 -9.22
N TYR A 105 -15.55 -10.73 -9.05
CA TYR A 105 -15.00 -10.30 -7.76
C TYR A 105 -15.28 -8.82 -7.50
N TYR A 106 -15.23 -8.41 -6.23
CA TYR A 106 -15.31 -7.02 -5.82
C TYR A 106 -13.98 -6.54 -5.26
N TYR A 107 -13.76 -5.23 -5.34
CA TYR A 107 -12.60 -4.55 -4.78
C TYR A 107 -13.09 -3.32 -4.02
N ALA A 108 -12.86 -3.28 -2.72
CA ALA A 108 -13.09 -2.10 -1.91
C ALA A 108 -11.78 -1.32 -1.78
N SER A 109 -11.82 -0.02 -1.99
CA SER A 109 -10.66 0.85 -1.85
C SER A 109 -10.98 2.02 -0.92
N ALA A 110 -10.01 2.41 -0.11
CA ALA A 110 -10.10 3.61 0.72
C ALA A 110 -8.72 4.27 0.77
N SER A 111 -8.70 5.58 0.88
CA SER A 111 -7.47 6.36 1.03
C SER A 111 -7.58 7.33 2.20
N PHE A 112 -6.43 7.71 2.74
CA PHE A 112 -6.32 8.86 3.62
C PHE A 112 -5.32 9.87 3.03
N SER A 113 -5.47 11.13 3.42
CA SER A 113 -4.50 12.18 3.11
C SER A 113 -4.48 13.21 4.24
N TRP A 114 -3.29 13.59 4.68
CA TRP A 114 -3.12 14.75 5.54
C TRP A 114 -3.54 16.02 4.78
N ASN A 115 -4.32 16.87 5.45
CA ASN A 115 -4.82 18.15 4.95
C ASN A 115 -3.86 19.27 5.33
N ASN A 116 -3.42 19.25 6.59
CA ASN A 116 -2.47 20.22 7.08
C ASN A 116 -1.06 19.66 6.93
N GLN A 117 -0.23 20.53 6.40
CA GLN A 117 1.15 20.25 6.22
C GLN A 117 1.92 20.58 7.54
N GLN A 118 1.40 21.36 8.49
CA GLN A 118 2.09 21.78 9.72
C GLN A 118 2.51 20.67 10.72
N THR A 119 2.01 19.44 10.60
CA THR A 119 2.56 18.25 11.31
C THR A 119 4.06 18.02 11.02
N LYS A 120 4.60 18.73 10.01
CA LYS A 120 6.02 19.01 9.76
C LYS A 120 6.88 19.42 10.95
N ALA A 121 6.31 20.06 11.96
CA ALA A 121 7.08 20.70 13.03
C ALA A 121 7.60 19.70 14.09
N ASP A 122 7.17 18.44 14.04
CA ASP A 122 7.41 17.48 15.12
C ASP A 122 8.69 16.63 14.95
N GLY A 123 9.44 16.81 13.86
CA GLY A 123 10.66 16.05 13.60
C GLY A 123 11.80 16.87 13.01
N SER A 124 13.02 16.67 13.52
CA SER A 124 14.27 17.16 12.92
C SER A 124 14.88 16.14 11.93
N GLY A 125 14.04 15.31 11.31
CA GLY A 125 14.43 14.17 10.48
C GLY A 125 14.22 12.84 11.21
N GLY A 126 13.81 11.79 10.49
CA GLY A 126 13.55 10.47 11.07
C GLY A 126 12.05 10.20 11.32
N ASN A 127 11.76 9.24 12.19
CA ASN A 127 10.38 8.84 12.50
C ASN A 127 9.61 9.99 13.15
N VAL A 128 8.32 10.10 12.83
CA VAL A 128 7.43 11.08 13.45
C VAL A 128 6.52 10.31 14.41
N GLY A 129 6.72 10.49 15.71
CA GLY A 129 5.97 9.71 16.70
C GLY A 129 6.20 8.19 16.60
N GLY A 130 5.16 7.41 16.90
CA GLY A 130 5.11 5.96 16.73
C GLY A 130 4.45 5.53 15.42
N TYR A 131 4.12 4.24 15.30
CA TYR A 131 3.45 3.71 14.11
C TYR A 131 2.03 4.27 13.95
N ASP A 132 1.69 4.61 12.71
CA ASP A 132 0.34 4.88 12.24
C ASP A 132 -0.40 3.59 11.92
N GLY A 133 -1.73 3.68 11.91
CA GLY A 133 -2.63 2.59 11.59
C GLY A 133 -3.62 2.98 10.50
N PHE A 134 -3.79 2.15 9.47
CA PHE A 134 -4.85 2.32 8.49
C PHE A 134 -5.59 1.00 8.29
N ALA A 135 -6.93 1.04 8.35
CA ALA A 135 -7.75 -0.15 8.28
C ALA A 135 -9.01 0.06 7.45
N ILE A 136 -9.48 -1.04 6.88
CA ILE A 136 -10.76 -1.17 6.19
C ILE A 136 -11.54 -2.31 6.84
N ARG A 137 -12.84 -2.12 7.04
CA ARG A 137 -13.74 -3.15 7.57
C ARG A 137 -15.00 -3.30 6.75
N PHE A 138 -15.62 -4.46 6.87
CA PHE A 138 -16.93 -4.81 6.34
C PHE A 138 -17.91 -5.00 7.50
N ASN A 139 -19.17 -4.57 7.35
CA ASN A 139 -20.18 -4.79 8.41
C ASN A 139 -20.72 -6.23 8.48
N LYS A 140 -20.30 -7.06 7.53
CA LYS A 140 -20.70 -8.45 7.35
C LYS A 140 -19.53 -9.20 6.72
N ASP A 141 -19.48 -10.48 7.00
CA ASP A 141 -18.44 -11.37 6.55
C ASP A 141 -18.45 -11.45 5.02
N ILE A 142 -17.28 -11.26 4.44
CA ILE A 142 -17.02 -11.47 3.01
C ILE A 142 -16.21 -12.75 2.83
N THR A 143 -16.00 -13.19 1.59
CA THR A 143 -14.92 -14.16 1.33
C THR A 143 -13.69 -13.38 0.92
N ASN A 144 -12.67 -13.37 1.78
CA ASN A 144 -11.44 -12.63 1.56
C ASN A 144 -10.63 -13.23 0.41
N MET A 145 -10.28 -12.39 -0.56
CA MET A 145 -9.45 -12.77 -1.72
C MET A 145 -8.07 -12.10 -1.70
N GLY A 146 -7.79 -11.32 -0.67
CA GLY A 146 -6.52 -10.66 -0.41
C GLY A 146 -6.65 -9.14 -0.33
N THR A 147 -5.64 -8.53 0.26
CA THR A 147 -5.56 -7.09 0.52
C THR A 147 -4.18 -6.55 0.13
N GLY A 148 -4.09 -5.25 -0.16
CA GLY A 148 -2.82 -4.55 -0.35
C GLY A 148 -2.95 -3.10 0.07
N ALA A 149 -1.86 -2.53 0.58
CA ALA A 149 -1.82 -1.12 0.94
C ALA A 149 -0.46 -0.48 0.60
N SER A 150 -0.47 0.84 0.42
CA SER A 150 0.76 1.60 0.38
C SER A 150 0.62 2.98 1.01
N PHE A 151 1.77 3.49 1.46
CA PHE A 151 1.94 4.81 2.07
C PHE A 151 2.84 5.65 1.18
N CYS A 152 2.36 6.81 0.77
CA CYS A 152 2.98 7.68 -0.21
C CYS A 152 3.54 8.95 0.42
N PRO A 153 4.58 9.54 -0.18
CA PRO A 153 5.06 10.84 0.24
C PRO A 153 4.11 11.97 -0.15
N GLY A 154 4.16 13.04 0.63
CA GLY A 154 3.42 14.27 0.38
C GLY A 154 4.10 15.17 -0.66
N ASN A 155 3.96 16.47 -0.45
CA ASN A 155 4.76 17.46 -1.15
C ASN A 155 6.02 17.77 -0.36
N TRP A 156 7.09 18.13 -1.07
CA TRP A 156 8.23 18.78 -0.45
C TRP A 156 7.76 20.03 0.26
N GLY A 157 8.28 20.31 1.45
CA GLY A 157 8.20 21.66 2.00
C GLY A 157 9.58 22.30 2.12
N GLY A 158 9.55 23.63 2.20
CA GLY A 158 10.73 24.43 1.91
C GLY A 158 11.00 24.49 0.40
N ALA A 159 12.28 24.53 0.02
CA ALA A 159 12.68 24.41 -1.38
C ALA A 159 12.45 22.98 -1.90
N THR A 160 12.40 22.81 -3.23
CA THR A 160 12.36 21.47 -3.85
C THR A 160 13.80 21.04 -4.18
N PRO A 161 14.23 19.81 -3.85
CA PRO A 161 15.61 19.38 -4.09
C PRO A 161 15.91 19.26 -5.59
N TYR A 162 17.19 19.20 -5.94
CA TYR A 162 17.64 18.88 -7.29
C TYR A 162 18.48 17.59 -7.29
N PRO A 163 18.10 16.55 -8.04
CA PRO A 163 16.86 16.44 -8.83
C PRO A 163 15.61 16.35 -7.93
N GLY A 164 14.49 16.94 -8.38
CA GLY A 164 13.24 17.04 -7.61
C GLY A 164 12.43 15.76 -7.47
N THR A 165 13.03 14.61 -7.77
CA THR A 165 12.36 13.31 -7.74
C THR A 165 11.98 12.95 -6.31
N LYS A 166 10.70 12.69 -6.08
CA LYS A 166 10.20 12.19 -4.80
C LYS A 166 10.48 10.70 -4.65
N PRO A 167 10.64 10.18 -3.42
CA PRO A 167 10.59 8.74 -3.21
C PRO A 167 9.26 8.17 -3.73
N GLY A 168 9.26 6.88 -4.10
CA GLY A 168 8.02 6.18 -4.42
C GLY A 168 7.17 5.94 -3.18
N CYS A 169 5.95 5.45 -3.38
CA CYS A 169 5.14 4.92 -2.28
C CYS A 169 5.74 3.60 -1.74
N VAL A 170 5.53 3.34 -0.46
CA VAL A 170 5.96 2.12 0.22
C VAL A 170 4.78 1.18 0.34
N VAL A 171 4.87 0.02 -0.30
CA VAL A 171 3.91 -1.07 -0.13
C VAL A 171 4.17 -1.75 1.22
N VAL A 172 3.11 -1.97 1.99
CA VAL A 172 3.18 -2.55 3.33
C VAL A 172 2.41 -3.86 3.38
N GLN A 173 2.83 -4.76 4.27
CA GLN A 173 2.11 -6.01 4.55
C GLN A 173 1.01 -5.76 5.58
N PRO A 174 -0.10 -6.50 5.51
CA PRO A 174 -1.17 -6.38 6.50
C PRO A 174 -0.68 -6.84 7.88
N GLU A 175 -1.08 -6.10 8.91
CA GLU A 175 -0.99 -6.54 10.31
C GLU A 175 -2.05 -7.63 10.57
N ASP A 176 -3.24 -7.41 10.01
CA ASP A 176 -4.37 -8.35 10.06
C ASP A 176 -5.12 -8.33 8.73
N ASN A 177 -5.66 -9.48 8.33
CA ASN A 177 -6.39 -9.68 7.09
C ASN A 177 -7.30 -10.92 7.17
N ASP A 178 -8.59 -10.70 7.29
CA ASP A 178 -9.61 -11.73 7.47
C ASP A 178 -10.91 -11.39 6.71
N ASP A 179 -11.99 -12.12 7.00
CA ASP A 179 -13.29 -11.93 6.36
C ASP A 179 -14.06 -10.69 6.86
N PHE A 180 -13.55 -9.99 7.89
CA PHE A 180 -14.10 -8.73 8.41
C PHE A 180 -13.35 -7.52 7.88
N GLY A 181 -12.11 -7.67 7.43
CA GLY A 181 -11.36 -6.60 6.78
C GLY A 181 -9.86 -6.78 6.83
N SER A 182 -9.14 -5.67 6.83
CA SER A 182 -7.69 -5.69 6.93
C SER A 182 -7.15 -4.41 7.56
N SER A 183 -6.04 -4.53 8.27
CA SER A 183 -5.34 -3.42 8.89
C SER A 183 -3.86 -3.42 8.56
N TYR A 184 -3.26 -2.24 8.64
CA TYR A 184 -1.87 -1.98 8.30
C TYR A 184 -1.26 -1.02 9.28
N LYS A 185 0.00 -1.25 9.63
CA LYS A 185 0.83 -0.28 10.34
C LYS A 185 1.92 0.26 9.43
N TYR A 186 2.21 1.54 9.58
CA TYR A 186 3.35 2.17 8.92
C TYR A 186 3.99 3.21 9.84
N GLN A 187 5.32 3.19 9.93
CA GLN A 187 6.05 4.27 10.59
C GLN A 187 6.26 5.38 9.57
N ASP A 188 5.46 6.42 9.69
CA ASP A 188 5.66 7.67 9.00
C ASP A 188 7.01 8.31 9.41
N LYS A 189 7.56 9.11 8.50
CA LYS A 189 8.87 9.70 8.69
C LYS A 189 9.09 10.95 7.89
N LEU A 190 9.92 11.82 8.44
CA LEU A 190 10.47 12.98 7.77
C LEU A 190 11.77 12.60 7.08
N ASN A 191 11.80 12.68 5.75
CA ASN A 191 13.02 12.52 4.97
C ASN A 191 13.56 13.90 4.59
N GLN A 192 14.78 14.21 5.01
CA GLN A 192 15.44 15.47 4.72
C GLN A 192 16.28 15.35 3.46
N ALA A 193 16.39 16.44 2.69
CA ALA A 193 17.23 16.51 1.52
C ALA A 193 17.97 17.84 1.45
N TYR A 194 19.09 17.84 0.73
CA TYR A 194 19.79 19.07 0.37
C TYR A 194 19.08 19.74 -0.79
N CYS A 195 18.67 20.99 -0.58
CA CYS A 195 18.22 21.87 -1.64
C CYS A 195 19.35 22.84 -2.00
N GLY A 196 19.48 23.16 -3.29
CA GLY A 196 20.70 23.71 -3.88
C GLY A 196 21.35 24.86 -3.10
N GLY A 197 22.67 24.76 -2.91
CA GLY A 197 23.51 25.84 -2.38
C GLY A 197 23.76 25.86 -0.87
N THR A 198 23.28 24.87 -0.11
CA THR A 198 23.51 24.81 1.34
C THR A 198 24.06 23.46 1.80
N ASP A 199 25.05 23.46 2.70
CA ASP A 199 25.60 22.26 3.37
C ASP A 199 24.69 21.70 4.49
N TYR A 200 23.50 22.27 4.65
CA TYR A 200 22.47 21.82 5.59
C TYR A 200 21.17 21.46 4.86
N PRO A 201 20.37 20.50 5.37
CA PRO A 201 19.08 20.17 4.80
C PRO A 201 18.13 21.36 4.89
N SER A 202 17.87 21.99 3.75
CA SER A 202 16.97 23.13 3.60
C SER A 202 15.58 22.72 3.07
N CYS A 203 15.36 21.42 2.89
CA CYS A 203 14.07 20.86 2.48
C CYS A 203 13.84 19.47 3.02
N TRP A 204 12.56 19.09 3.08
CA TRP A 204 12.13 17.81 3.63
C TRP A 204 10.82 17.36 2.99
N ILE A 205 10.54 16.07 3.11
CA ILE A 205 9.29 15.45 2.67
C ILE A 205 8.79 14.48 3.73
N TYR A 206 7.49 14.52 4.01
CA TYR A 206 6.83 13.61 4.92
C TYR A 206 6.33 12.38 4.15
N ILE A 207 6.82 11.21 4.54
CA ILE A 207 6.45 9.90 3.98
C ILE A 207 5.40 9.28 4.89
N GLY A 208 4.25 8.91 4.33
CA GLY A 208 3.04 8.63 5.10
C GLY A 208 2.01 9.76 5.03
N ALA A 209 2.26 10.80 4.22
CA ALA A 209 1.32 11.91 4.00
C ALA A 209 -0.03 11.46 3.42
N LYS A 210 -0.02 10.35 2.70
CA LYS A 210 -1.17 9.74 2.06
C LYS A 210 -1.03 8.23 2.13
N GLY A 211 -2.13 7.51 2.10
CA GLY A 211 -2.10 6.07 1.91
C GLY A 211 -3.38 5.54 1.31
N THR A 212 -3.31 4.34 0.77
CA THR A 212 -4.44 3.66 0.13
C THR A 212 -4.44 2.19 0.53
N ILE A 213 -5.61 1.65 0.83
CA ILE A 213 -5.89 0.22 0.98
C ILE A 213 -6.79 -0.21 -0.18
N VAL A 214 -6.52 -1.38 -0.74
CA VAL A 214 -7.43 -2.11 -1.63
C VAL A 214 -7.63 -3.52 -1.09
N HIS A 215 -8.88 -3.89 -0.83
CA HIS A 215 -9.28 -5.20 -0.35
C HIS A 215 -10.14 -5.88 -1.41
N SER A 216 -9.75 -7.07 -1.87
CA SER A 216 -10.49 -7.87 -2.85
C SER A 216 -11.31 -8.95 -2.16
N PHE A 217 -12.56 -9.13 -2.60
CA PHE A 217 -13.50 -10.03 -1.92
C PHE A 217 -14.58 -10.61 -2.84
N LYS A 218 -15.24 -11.67 -2.37
CA LYS A 218 -16.54 -12.13 -2.90
C LYS A 218 -17.66 -11.89 -1.89
N LYS A 219 -18.86 -11.66 -2.42
CA LYS A 219 -20.11 -11.57 -1.66
C LYS A 219 -20.98 -12.77 -2.05
N SER A 220 -21.31 -13.63 -1.10
CA SER A 220 -22.06 -14.87 -1.32
C SER A 220 -23.54 -14.79 -0.93
N TRP A 221 -23.98 -13.67 -0.34
CA TRP A 221 -25.32 -13.49 0.24
C TRP A 221 -26.04 -12.27 -0.33
N ALA A 222 -27.36 -12.19 -0.14
CA ALA A 222 -28.20 -11.08 -0.59
C ALA A 222 -28.35 -9.97 0.46
N GLY A 223 -28.51 -8.72 0.00
CA GLY A 223 -28.70 -7.54 0.86
C GLY A 223 -27.49 -6.61 0.93
N CYS A 224 -27.62 -5.57 1.75
CA CYS A 224 -26.68 -4.48 1.85
C CYS A 224 -25.39 -4.88 2.60
N LEU A 225 -24.25 -4.65 1.97
CA LEU A 225 -22.90 -4.64 2.55
C LEU A 225 -22.47 -3.20 2.74
N GLN A 226 -21.89 -2.88 3.90
CA GLN A 226 -21.27 -1.58 4.17
C GLN A 226 -19.78 -1.75 4.45
N VAL A 227 -18.98 -0.86 3.90
CA VAL A 227 -17.53 -0.82 4.02
C VAL A 227 -17.12 0.48 4.68
N TYR A 228 -16.26 0.41 5.68
CA TYR A 228 -15.77 1.55 6.44
C TYR A 228 -14.25 1.55 6.43
N SER A 229 -13.65 2.73 6.62
CA SER A 229 -12.22 2.84 6.82
C SER A 229 -11.89 3.78 7.96
N LYS A 230 -10.74 3.56 8.59
CA LYS A 230 -10.29 4.33 9.74
C LYS A 230 -8.78 4.47 9.71
N TYR A 231 -8.30 5.66 10.02
CA TYR A 231 -6.87 5.98 10.12
C TYR A 231 -6.57 6.50 11.53
N GLY A 232 -5.44 6.08 12.09
CA GLY A 232 -4.94 6.47 13.39
C GLY A 232 -3.49 6.91 13.29
N HIS A 233 -3.14 7.94 14.04
CA HIS A 233 -1.83 8.56 14.06
C HIS A 233 -1.36 8.81 15.49
N THR A 234 -0.05 8.86 15.68
CA THR A 234 0.58 9.09 16.99
C THR A 234 1.70 10.09 16.91
N TRP A 235 1.90 10.86 17.98
CA TRP A 235 3.05 11.74 18.15
C TRP A 235 3.88 11.34 19.37
N SER A 236 5.09 11.88 19.46
CA SER A 236 5.99 11.69 20.62
C SER A 236 6.24 10.19 20.90
N SER A 237 6.16 9.77 22.17
CA SER A 237 6.36 8.38 22.60
C SER A 237 5.10 7.49 22.49
N THR A 238 3.96 8.03 22.04
CA THR A 238 2.74 7.25 21.88
C THR A 238 2.86 6.32 20.67
N GLN A 239 2.34 5.09 20.78
CA GLN A 239 2.36 4.09 19.72
C GLN A 239 1.01 3.40 19.60
N ILE A 240 0.68 2.92 18.39
CA ILE A 240 -0.42 1.96 18.19
C ILE A 240 0.10 0.55 18.47
N SER A 241 -0.25 0.01 19.63
CA SER A 241 0.12 -1.36 20.03
C SER A 241 -0.72 -2.41 19.32
N GLY A 242 -1.98 -2.11 18.98
CA GLY A 242 -2.90 -3.05 18.34
C GLY A 242 -3.90 -2.36 17.41
N ILE A 243 -4.30 -3.07 16.36
CA ILE A 243 -5.44 -2.70 15.51
C ILE A 243 -6.38 -3.90 15.50
N ASN A 244 -7.63 -3.69 15.92
CA ASN A 244 -8.63 -4.75 15.88
C ASN A 244 -9.69 -4.39 14.84
N VAL A 245 -9.93 -5.31 13.92
CA VAL A 245 -10.96 -5.19 12.88
C VAL A 245 -12.03 -6.24 13.13
N SER A 246 -13.29 -5.82 13.16
CA SER A 246 -14.44 -6.71 13.32
C SER A 246 -15.61 -6.23 12.46
N ASN A 247 -16.66 -7.04 12.38
CA ASN A 247 -17.90 -6.63 11.72
C ASN A 247 -18.58 -5.41 12.37
N GLY A 248 -18.29 -5.13 13.65
CA GLY A 248 -18.87 -4.02 14.40
C GLY A 248 -18.04 -2.73 14.34
N SER A 249 -16.71 -2.83 14.35
CA SER A 249 -15.85 -1.66 14.58
C SER A 249 -14.41 -1.85 14.07
N ILE A 250 -13.71 -0.72 13.94
CA ILE A 250 -12.25 -0.65 13.91
C ILE A 250 -11.81 0.04 15.19
N SER A 251 -10.96 -0.60 15.99
CA SER A 251 -10.33 0.01 17.17
C SER A 251 -8.81 0.07 17.04
N PHE A 252 -8.23 1.14 17.60
CA PHE A 252 -6.79 1.31 17.75
C PHE A 252 -6.46 1.31 19.22
N ASP A 253 -5.57 0.42 19.63
CA ASP A 253 -5.03 0.38 20.97
C ASP A 253 -3.79 1.26 21.00
N PHE A 254 -3.88 2.37 21.72
CA PHE A 254 -2.78 3.31 21.88
C PHE A 254 -2.09 3.09 23.23
N SER A 255 -0.76 3.15 23.26
CA SER A 255 0.02 3.05 24.50
C SER A 255 -0.22 4.19 25.49
N SER A 256 -0.79 5.31 25.02
CA SER A 256 -1.10 6.51 25.82
C SER A 256 -2.39 7.16 25.34
N SER A 257 -3.04 7.93 26.23
CA SER A 257 -4.18 8.79 25.89
C SER A 257 -3.81 10.18 25.41
N SER A 258 -2.55 10.58 25.60
CA SER A 258 -1.99 11.80 25.04
C SER A 258 -1.32 11.52 23.69
N TYR A 259 -1.18 12.55 22.85
CA TYR A 259 -0.44 12.46 21.59
C TYR A 259 -0.92 11.33 20.67
N ARG A 260 -2.23 11.14 20.60
CA ARG A 260 -2.88 10.21 19.68
C ARG A 260 -4.04 10.88 18.96
N TRP A 261 -4.35 10.37 17.78
CA TRP A 261 -5.46 10.85 16.99
C TRP A 261 -6.01 9.74 16.10
N ASP A 262 -7.32 9.71 15.88
CA ASP A 262 -7.94 8.81 14.92
C ASP A 262 -9.20 9.41 14.28
N ILE A 263 -9.45 9.00 13.04
CA ILE A 263 -10.56 9.45 12.23
C ILE A 263 -11.11 8.31 11.38
N SER A 264 -12.41 8.33 11.13
CA SER A 264 -13.10 7.39 10.26
C SER A 264 -13.60 8.09 8.99
N SER A 265 -13.79 7.33 7.91
CA SER A 265 -14.38 7.84 6.67
C SER A 265 -15.79 8.36 6.91
N SER A 266 -16.12 9.62 6.60
CA SER A 266 -17.44 10.22 6.93
C SER A 266 -18.67 9.43 6.48
N ASN A 267 -18.55 8.58 5.45
CA ASN A 267 -19.60 7.65 5.04
C ASN A 267 -19.06 6.23 4.86
N SER A 268 -19.97 5.27 4.75
CA SER A 268 -19.66 3.93 4.29
C SER A 268 -19.83 3.76 2.78
N GLY A 269 -18.93 2.97 2.18
CA GLY A 269 -19.21 2.35 0.89
C GLY A 269 -20.31 1.30 1.06
N LYS A 270 -21.13 1.10 0.04
CA LYS A 270 -22.38 0.34 0.04
C LYS A 270 -22.48 -0.52 -1.21
N LEU A 271 -22.96 -1.74 -1.05
CA LEU A 271 -23.17 -2.70 -2.15
C LEU A 271 -24.43 -3.52 -1.87
N GLY A 272 -25.35 -3.56 -2.85
CA GLY A 272 -26.60 -4.35 -2.73
C GLY A 272 -27.62 -3.73 -1.78
N CYS A 273 -27.54 -2.42 -1.62
CA CYS A 273 -28.57 -1.53 -1.13
C CYS A 273 -28.99 -0.67 -2.35
#